data_AF-A0A497HC49-F1
#
_entry.id   AF-A0A497HC49-F1
#
_cell.length_a   1.000
_cell.length_b   1.000
_cell.length_c   1.000
_cell.angle_alpha   90.00
_cell.angle_beta   90.00
_cell.angle_gamma   90.00
#
_symmetry.space_group_name_H-M   'P 1'
#
loop_
_entity.id
_entity.type
_entity.pdbx_description
1 polymer ?
#
loop_
_entity_poly.entity_id
_entity_poly.type
_entity_poly.pdbx_seq_one_letter_code
_entity_poly.pdbx_strand_id
1 'polypeptide(L)' 'MRKREELMEEIFKEYPGEWILIFNDEIIDHSDNIEEILRKAEEFPADKLSDDSIKILKVLSEEVRLY' A
#
# COMPACT_ATOMS: atom_id res chain seq x y z
N MET A 1 -3.57 17.40 5.27
CA MET A 1 -2.17 17.12 4.91
C MET A 1 -1.47 16.26 5.95
N ARG A 2 -1.54 16.58 7.26
CA ARG A 2 -0.90 15.81 8.36
C ARG A 2 -1.13 14.28 8.35
N LYS A 3 -2.35 13.81 8.07
CA LYS A 3 -2.73 12.39 8.08
C LYS A 3 -1.97 11.52 7.06
N ARG A 4 -1.59 12.07 5.90
CA ARG A 4 -0.88 11.32 4.86
C ARG A 4 0.59 11.10 5.21
N GLU A 5 1.24 12.08 5.81
CA GLU A 5 2.64 11.97 6.22
C GLU A 5 2.80 10.94 7.34
N GLU A 6 1.90 10.96 8.32
CA GLU A 6 1.84 9.96 9.40
C GLU A 6 1.64 8.54 8.86
N LEU A 7 0.71 8.36 7.91
CA LEU A 7 0.49 7.07 7.24
C LEU A 7 1.73 6.58 6.48
N MET A 8 2.42 7.47 5.76
CA MET A 8 3.64 7.09 5.04
C MET A 8 4.75 6.69 6.00
N GLU A 9 4.92 7.41 7.12
CA GLU A 9 5.89 7.02 8.14
C GLU A 9 5.59 5.66 8.77
N GLU A 10 4.32 5.37 9.05
CA GLU A 10 3.87 4.06 9.53
C GLU A 10 4.23 2.96 8.51
N ILE A 11 3.90 3.20 7.24
CA ILE A 11 4.17 2.25 6.16
C ILE A 11 5.67 1.92 6.03
N PHE A 12 6.53 2.94 6.07
CA PHE A 12 7.97 2.74 5.95
C PHE A 12 8.58 2.01 7.15
N LYS A 13 8.02 2.19 8.36
CA LYS A 13 8.53 1.57 9.59
C LYS A 13 8.07 0.12 9.74
N GLU A 14 6.80 -0.16 9.46
CA GLU A 14 6.18 -1.44 9.78
C GLU A 14 6.27 -2.46 8.64
N TYR A 15 6.34 -2.02 7.39
CA TYR A 15 6.24 -2.91 6.22
C TYR A 15 7.41 -2.81 5.23
N PRO A 16 8.68 -2.84 5.69
CA PRO A 16 9.83 -2.71 4.80
C PRO A 16 9.89 -3.86 3.79
N GLY A 17 9.96 -3.53 2.50
CA GLY A 17 10.06 -4.53 1.44
C GLY A 17 8.72 -5.12 1.01
N GLU A 18 7.59 -4.67 1.56
CA GLU A 18 6.26 -5.19 1.21
C GLU A 18 5.52 -4.30 0.21
N TRP A 19 4.47 -4.87 -0.37
CA TRP A 19 3.47 -4.18 -1.16
C TRP A 19 2.28 -3.84 -0.27
N ILE A 20 1.80 -2.60 -0.34
CA ILE A 20 0.72 -2.08 0.50
C ILE A 20 -0.48 -1.75 -0.36
N LEU A 21 -1.66 -2.25 0.02
CA LEU A 21 -2.94 -1.87 -0.54
C LEU A 21 -3.58 -0.78 0.31
N ILE A 22 -3.90 0.35 -0.31
CA ILE A 22 -4.56 1.48 0.35
C ILE A 22 -5.89 1.76 -0.31
N PHE A 23 -6.93 1.93 0.51
CA PHE A 23 -8.25 2.42 0.09
C PHE A 23 -8.62 3.63 0.95
N ASN A 24 -8.92 4.76 0.33
CA ASN A 24 -9.33 6.00 1.03
C ASN A 24 -8.40 6.45 2.17
N ASP A 25 -7.09 6.36 1.91
CA ASP A 25 -6.02 6.69 2.86
C ASP A 25 -5.99 5.77 4.13
N GLU A 26 -6.51 4.55 4.00
CA GLU A 26 -6.39 3.48 5.02
C GLU A 26 -5.67 2.25 4.43
N ILE A 27 -4.81 1.61 5.22
CA ILE A 27 -4.17 0.36 4.85
C ILE A 27 -5.21 -0.75 4.96
N ILE A 28 -5.43 -1.45 3.85
CA ILE A 28 -6.37 -2.56 3.77
C ILE A 28 -5.64 -3.89 3.90
N ASP A 29 -4.47 -3.98 3.25
CA ASP A 29 -3.71 -5.22 3.16
C ASP A 29 -2.23 -4.93 2.86
N HIS A 30 -1.37 -5.88 3.17
CA HIS A 30 0.06 -5.83 2.88
C HIS A 30 0.63 -7.24 2.68
N SER A 31 1.60 -7.39 1.77
CA SER A 31 2.25 -8.67 1.49
C SER A 31 3.57 -8.44 0.75
N ASP A 32 4.55 -9.32 0.94
CA ASP A 32 5.76 -9.35 0.12
C ASP A 32 5.48 -9.83 -1.32
N ASN A 33 4.33 -10.47 -1.55
CA ASN A 33 3.87 -10.99 -2.82
C ASN A 33 2.85 -10.06 -3.50
N ILE A 34 3.24 -9.49 -4.65
CA ILE A 34 2.37 -8.60 -5.44
C ILE A 34 1.10 -9.29 -5.94
N GLU A 35 1.13 -10.59 -6.24
CA GLU A 35 -0.05 -11.29 -6.77
C GLU A 35 -1.20 -11.33 -5.74
N GLU A 36 -0.87 -11.46 -4.46
CA GLU A 36 -1.85 -11.47 -3.38
C GLU A 36 -2.53 -10.09 -3.26
N ILE A 37 -1.74 -9.03 -3.32
CA ILE A 37 -2.24 -7.65 -3.30
C ILE A 37 -3.11 -7.34 -4.52
N LEU A 38 -2.72 -7.79 -5.70
CA LEU A 38 -3.52 -7.60 -6.92
C LEU A 38 -4.86 -8.32 -6.84
N ARG A 39 -4.88 -9.59 -6.39
CA ARG A 39 -6.13 -10.32 -6.16
C ARG A 39 -7.03 -9.63 -5.15
N LYS A 40 -6.44 -9.08 -4.08
CA LYS A 40 -7.21 -8.34 -3.07
C LYS A 40 -7.80 -7.05 -3.65
N ALA A 41 -7.05 -6.35 -4.50
CA ALA A 41 -7.51 -5.14 -5.15
C ALA A 41 -8.72 -5.37 -6.07
N GLU A 42 -8.86 -6.56 -6.67
CA GLU A 42 -10.02 -6.92 -7.49
C GLU A 42 -11.34 -6.98 -6.69
N GLU A 43 -11.30 -7.13 -5.36
CA GLU A 43 -12.49 -7.11 -4.51
C GLU A 43 -13.12 -5.70 -4.41
N PHE A 44 -12.40 -4.65 -4.82
CA PHE A 44 -12.85 -3.26 -4.72
C PHE A 44 -13.55 -2.80 -6.00
N PRO A 45 -14.76 -2.22 -5.90
CA PRO A 45 -15.57 -1.88 -7.07
C PRO A 45 -14.97 -0.73 -7.88
N ALA A 46 -14.59 -1.01 -9.13
CA ALA A 46 -14.13 -0.01 -10.08
C ALA A 46 -15.19 1.06 -10.44
N ASP A 47 -16.49 0.72 -10.29
CA ASP A 47 -17.62 1.56 -10.71
C ASP A 47 -18.19 2.48 -9.61
N LYS A 48 -17.66 2.47 -8.38
CA LYS A 48 -18.12 3.35 -7.28
C LYS A 48 -17.24 4.60 -7.07
N LEU A 49 -16.28 4.85 -7.95
CA LEU A 49 -15.26 5.88 -7.78
C LEU A 49 -15.81 7.27 -8.19
N SER A 50 -16.71 7.88 -7.41
CA SER A 50 -16.91 9.33 -7.50
C SER A 50 -15.97 10.12 -6.56
N ASP A 51 -15.40 9.46 -5.56
CA ASP A 51 -14.36 10.02 -4.66
C ASP A 51 -13.40 8.97 -4.07
N ASP A 52 -13.75 7.68 -4.16
CA ASP A 52 -12.92 6.60 -3.59
C ASP A 52 -11.63 6.42 -4.42
N SER A 53 -10.49 6.18 -3.77
CA SER A 53 -9.22 5.90 -4.45
C SER A 53 -8.52 4.66 -3.89
N ILE A 54 -8.21 3.72 -4.77
CA ILE A 54 -7.39 2.54 -4.49
C ILE A 54 -5.96 2.78 -4.98
N LYS A 55 -4.96 2.45 -4.16
CA LYS A 55 -3.54 2.61 -4.47
C LYS A 55 -2.78 1.38 -4.04
N ILE A 56 -1.77 1.00 -4.82
CA ILE A 56 -0.79 -0.01 -4.45
C ILE A 56 0.56 0.68 -4.36
N LEU A 57 1.26 0.49 -3.25
CA LEU A 57 2.60 1.05 -3.00
C LEU A 57 3.60 -0.08 -2.83
N LYS A 58 4.85 0.14 -3.26
CA LYS A 58 5.98 -0.71 -2.88
C LYS A 58 6.83 0.04 -1.85
N VAL A 59 7.05 -0.59 -0.71
CA VAL A 59 7.99 -0.08 0.29
C VAL A 59 9.38 -0.56 -0.09
N LEU A 60 10.23 0.38 -0.55
CA LEU A 60 11.64 0.11 -0.80
C LEU A 60 12.41 0.46 0.46
N SER A 61 13.07 -0.53 1.08
CA SER A 61 14.01 -0.24 2.16
C SER A 61 15.30 0.37 1.60
N GLU A 62 15.92 1.28 2.34
CA GLU A 62 17.21 1.89 1.94
C GLU A 62 18.37 0.89 1.98
N GLU A 63 18.21 -0.26 2.64
CA GLU A 63 19.23 -1.31 2.70
C GLU A 63 19.21 -2.21 1.46
N VAL A 64 19.56 -1.66 0.30
CA VAL A 64 20.02 -2.47 -0.82
C VAL A 64 21.39 -3.03 -0.44
N ARG A 65 21.42 -4.17 0.26
CA ARG A 65 22.65 -4.94 0.44
C ARG A 65 22.97 -5.69 -0.85
N LEU A 66 23.77 -5.05 -1.70
CA LEU A 66 24.42 -5.71 -2.83
C LEU A 66 25.47 -6.69 -2.27
N TYR A 67 25.23 -7.99 -2.46
CA TYR A 67 26.22 -9.05 -2.25
C TYR A 67 26.92 -9.38 -3.58
#